data_AF-A0A432GZR6-F1
#
_entry.id   AF-A0A432GZR6-F1
#
_cell.length_a   1.000
_cell.length_b   1.000
_cell.length_c   1.000
_cell.angle_alpha   90.00
_cell.angle_beta   90.00
_cell.angle_gamma   90.00
#
_symmetry.space_group_name_H-M   'P 1'
#
loop_
_entity.id
_entity.type
_entity.pdbx_description
1 polymer ?
#
loop_
_entity_poly.entity_id
_entity_poly.type
_entity_poly.pdbx_seq_one_letter_code
_entity_poly.pdbx_strand_id
1 'polypeptide(L)' 'MTSLFERLNDNEIILLDGGVSTEIQKRGVAMDSDVWSGLAHKSHPEVVLQVHEDYIRAGAQVITANTYSTARHVL' A
#
# COMPACT_ATOMS: atom_id res chain seq x y z
N MET A 1 4.73 -14.36 18.00
CA MET A 1 4.84 -13.94 16.59
C MET A 1 6.30 -14.03 16.21
N THR A 2 6.61 -14.71 15.11
CA THR A 2 7.96 -14.77 14.53
C THR A 2 8.25 -13.45 13.83
N SER A 3 9.44 -12.89 14.03
CA SER A 3 9.91 -11.67 13.39
C SER A 3 10.16 -11.88 11.90
N LEU A 4 10.17 -10.79 11.13
CA LEU A 4 10.53 -10.83 9.70
C LEU A 4 11.96 -11.37 9.50
N PHE A 5 12.90 -11.01 10.40
CA PHE A 5 14.29 -11.47 10.33
C PHE A 5 14.43 -12.97 10.52
N GLU A 6 13.71 -13.56 11.46
CA GLU A 6 13.70 -15.02 11.67
C GLU A 6 13.19 -15.76 10.42
N ARG A 7 12.07 -15.31 9.86
CA ARG A 7 11.48 -15.89 8.64
C ARG A 7 12.44 -15.83 7.44
N LEU A 8 13.15 -14.70 7.28
CA LEU A 8 14.16 -14.55 6.23
C LEU A 8 15.37 -15.47 6.45
N ASN A 9 15.83 -15.63 7.70
CA ASN A 9 16.93 -16.54 8.04
C ASN A 9 16.57 -18.01 7.75
N ASP A 10 15.30 -18.36 7.87
CA ASP A 10 14.76 -19.69 7.54
C ASP A 10 14.55 -19.88 6.02
N ASN A 11 14.96 -18.92 5.19
CA ASN A 11 14.74 -18.90 3.74
C ASN A 11 13.26 -19.01 3.33
N GLU A 12 12.35 -18.51 4.18
CA GLU A 12 10.94 -18.42 3.79
C GLU A 12 10.77 -17.43 2.63
N ILE A 13 9.87 -17.77 1.70
CA ILE A 13 9.37 -16.82 0.72
C ILE A 13 8.35 -15.92 1.42
N ILE A 14 8.63 -14.62 1.43
CA ILE A 14 7.75 -13.62 2.04
C ILE A 14 7.09 -12.80 0.93
N LEU A 15 5.76 -12.91 0.84
CA LEU A 15 5.00 -12.18 -0.16
C LEU A 15 4.76 -10.73 0.29
N LEU A 16 5.22 -9.78 -0.50
CA LEU A 16 4.90 -8.36 -0.35
C LEU A 16 3.57 -8.04 -1.08
N ASP A 17 3.02 -6.87 -0.78
CA ASP A 17 1.92 -6.31 -1.57
C ASP A 17 2.38 -5.82 -2.96
N GLY A 18 1.40 -5.36 -3.75
CA GLY A 18 1.62 -4.88 -5.11
C GLY A 18 1.42 -3.37 -5.27
N GLY A 19 1.13 -2.95 -6.50
CA GLY A 19 0.91 -1.54 -6.84
C GLY A 19 -0.36 -0.96 -6.20
N VAL A 20 -0.21 -0.23 -5.09
CA VAL A 20 -1.33 0.40 -4.37
C VAL A 20 -1.99 1.51 -5.19
N SER A 21 -1.20 2.43 -5.77
CA SER A 21 -1.75 3.56 -6.54
C SER A 21 -2.50 3.11 -7.79
N THR A 22 -2.00 2.07 -8.47
CA THR A 22 -2.67 1.48 -9.63
C THR A 22 -4.04 0.93 -9.25
N GLU A 23 -4.14 0.26 -8.11
CA GLU A 23 -5.40 -0.29 -7.61
C GLU A 23 -6.37 0.80 -7.12
N ILE A 24 -5.86 1.88 -6.51
CA ILE A 24 -6.64 3.07 -6.17
C ILE A 24 -7.21 3.71 -7.44
N GLN A 25 -6.40 3.88 -8.48
CA GLN A 25 -6.82 4.47 -9.75
C GLN A 25 -7.89 3.61 -10.46
N LYS A 26 -7.74 2.28 -10.45
CA LYS A 26 -8.75 1.35 -11.01
C LYS A 26 -10.10 1.44 -10.31
N ARG A 27 -10.12 1.85 -9.03
CA ARG A 27 -11.35 2.09 -8.25
C ARG A 27 -11.96 3.48 -8.51
N GLY A 28 -11.44 4.23 -9.47
CA GLY A 28 -12.00 5.51 -9.93
C GLY A 28 -11.46 6.74 -9.21
N VAL A 29 -10.48 6.60 -8.32
CA VAL A 29 -9.85 7.74 -7.65
C VAL A 29 -8.81 8.37 -8.57
N ALA A 30 -8.97 9.66 -8.86
CA ALA A 30 -8.03 10.40 -9.70
C ALA A 30 -6.65 10.52 -9.03
N MET A 31 -5.59 10.39 -9.82
CA MET A 31 -4.23 10.65 -9.36
C MET A 31 -3.93 12.13 -9.43
N ASP A 32 -3.36 12.67 -8.36
CA ASP A 32 -2.86 14.03 -8.33
C ASP A 32 -1.51 14.15 -9.05
N SER A 33 -1.23 15.31 -9.65
CA SER A 33 0.02 15.55 -10.38
C SER A 33 1.26 15.60 -9.48
N ASP A 34 1.11 16.05 -8.23
CA ASP A 34 2.21 16.23 -7.29
C ASP A 34 2.20 15.14 -6.21
N VAL A 35 1.02 14.88 -5.63
CA VAL A 35 0.87 13.97 -4.48
C VAL A 35 0.47 12.54 -4.90
N TRP A 36 0.22 12.30 -6.19
CA TRP A 36 -0.22 11.01 -6.72
C TRP A 36 -1.44 10.44 -5.96
N SER A 37 -1.41 9.17 -5.54
CA SER A 37 -2.42 8.54 -4.70
C SER A 37 -2.38 8.98 -3.23
N GLY A 38 -1.48 9.88 -2.84
CA GLY A 38 -1.37 10.37 -1.46
C GLY A 38 -2.60 11.16 -1.01
N LEU A 39 -3.26 11.91 -1.91
CA LEU A 39 -4.51 12.60 -1.58
C LEU A 39 -5.67 11.65 -1.26
N ALA A 40 -5.59 10.38 -1.66
CA ALA A 40 -6.62 9.38 -1.36
C ALA A 40 -6.77 9.14 0.15
N HIS A 41 -5.71 9.35 0.94
CA HIS A 41 -5.79 9.25 2.41
C HIS A 41 -6.82 10.20 3.03
N LYS A 42 -7.00 11.38 2.43
CA LYS A 42 -7.94 12.39 2.93
C LYS A 42 -9.28 12.34 2.20
N SER A 43 -9.25 12.07 0.90
CA SER A 43 -10.44 12.13 0.04
C SER A 43 -11.23 10.82 -0.01
N HIS A 44 -10.54 9.67 0.04
CA HIS A 44 -11.12 8.33 -0.15
C HIS A 44 -10.39 7.29 0.75
N PRO A 45 -10.32 7.50 2.09
CA PRO A 45 -9.58 6.60 2.98
C PRO A 45 -10.09 5.15 2.94
N GLU A 46 -11.37 4.95 2.69
CA GLU A 46 -12.00 3.64 2.52
C GLU A 46 -11.46 2.88 1.30
N VAL A 47 -11.13 3.58 0.21
CA VAL A 47 -10.53 2.98 -0.99
C VAL A 47 -9.11 2.51 -0.67
N VAL A 48 -8.33 3.33 0.06
CA VAL A 48 -6.97 2.95 0.48
C VAL A 48 -7.01 1.71 1.37
N LEU A 49 -7.95 1.67 2.34
CA LEU A 49 -8.15 0.52 3.21
C LEU A 49 -8.51 -0.73 2.39
N GLN A 50 -9.51 -0.64 1.51
CA GLN A 50 -9.96 -1.76 0.69
C GLN A 50 -8.82 -2.35 -0.16
N VAL A 51 -7.96 -1.50 -0.75
CA VAL A 51 -6.80 -1.97 -1.53
C VAL A 51 -5.83 -2.77 -0.66
N HIS A 52 -5.51 -2.29 0.54
CA HIS A 52 -4.64 -3.04 1.46
C HIS A 52 -5.30 -4.35 1.90
N GLU A 53 -6.60 -4.34 2.22
CA GLU A 53 -7.33 -5.56 2.55
C GLU A 53 -7.33 -6.57 1.40
N ASP A 54 -7.46 -6.12 0.15
CA ASP A 54 -7.43 -6.99 -1.02
C ASP A 54 -6.06 -7.66 -1.20
N TYR A 55 -4.95 -6.94 -0.94
CA TYR A 55 -3.62 -7.56 -0.91
C TYR A 55 -3.46 -8.56 0.24
N ILE A 56 -4.00 -8.26 1.43
CA ILE A 56 -4.01 -9.22 2.55
C ILE A 56 -4.79 -10.49 2.16
N ARG A 57 -5.98 -10.34 1.56
CA ARG A 57 -6.79 -11.47 1.07
C ARG A 57 -6.09 -12.27 -0.04
N ALA A 58 -5.27 -11.61 -0.86
CA ALA A 58 -4.45 -12.25 -1.88
C ALA A 58 -3.21 -12.99 -1.32
N GLY A 59 -2.92 -12.85 -0.03
CA GLY A 59 -1.82 -13.55 0.64
C GLY A 59 -0.59 -12.68 0.92
N ALA A 60 -0.66 -11.36 0.72
CA ALA A 60 0.41 -10.46 1.12
C ALA A 60 0.64 -10.56 2.64
N GLN A 61 1.90 -10.74 3.02
CA GLN A 61 2.35 -10.87 4.41
C GLN A 61 3.00 -9.59 4.92
N VAL A 62 3.30 -8.66 4.02
CA VAL A 62 3.81 -7.33 4.30
C VAL A 62 2.99 -6.34 3.49
N ILE A 63 2.53 -5.28 4.14
CA ILE A 63 1.81 -4.18 3.52
C ILE A 63 2.70 -2.95 3.54
N THR A 64 2.92 -2.36 2.37
CA THR A 64 3.67 -1.13 2.19
C THR A 64 2.73 0.06 2.40
N ALA A 65 3.06 0.96 3.33
CA ALA A 65 2.26 2.15 3.55
C ALA A 65 2.25 3.03 2.27
N ASN A 66 1.07 3.56 1.90
CA ASN A 66 0.89 4.47 0.75
C ASN A 66 1.49 5.88 1.03
N THR A 67 2.75 5.98 1.43
CA THR A 67 3.39 7.21 1.91
C THR A 67 4.53 7.72 1.02
N TYR A 68 4.67 7.17 -0.20
CA TYR A 68 5.73 7.55 -1.13
C TYR A 68 5.75 9.05 -1.45
N SER A 69 4.59 9.64 -1.79
CA SER A 69 4.45 11.07 -2.14
C SER A 69 3.71 11.87 -1.05
N THR A 70 3.92 11.56 0.23
CA THR A 70 3.21 12.23 1.35
C THR A 70 4.13 13.03 2.27
N ALA A 71 5.32 13.39 1.79
CA ALA A 71 6.23 14.23 2.55
C ALA A 71 5.70 15.67 2.64
N ARG A 72 6.06 16.40 3.71
CA ARG A 72 5.57 17.78 3.95
C ARG A 72 5.83 18.76 2.80
N HIS A 73 6.89 18.55 2.01
CA HIS A 73 7.22 19.44 0.89
C HIS A 73 6.42 19.12 -0.39
N VAL A 74 5.67 18.01 -0.39
CA VAL A 74 4.80 17.56 -1.49
C VAL A 74 3.33 17.88 -1.18
N LEU A 75 2.95 17.88 0.10
CA LEU A 75 1.59 18.15 0.60
C LEU A 75 1.30 19.63 0.87
#